data_AF-A0A379W455-F1
#
_entry.id   AF-A0A379W455-F1
#
_cell.length_a   1.000
_cell.length_b   1.000
_cell.length_c   1.000
_cell.angle_alpha   90.00
_cell.angle_beta   90.00
_cell.angle_gamma   90.00
#
_symmetry.space_group_name_H-M   'P 1'
#
loop_
_entity.id
_entity.type
_entity.pdbx_description
1 polymer ?
#
loop_
_entity_poly.entity_id
_entity_poly.type
_entity_poly.pdbx_seq_one_letter_code
_entity_poly.pdbx_strand_id
1 'polypeptide(L)'
;MAVKIFNVARSDKNEILTNVFRSKGVLVGTSTMNNVMMPKIAGLVEEMTGLRFRNKRASAFGSHGWSGGAVDRLSTRLQDAGFEMSLSLKAKWRPDLDALELCRQHGRDIARQWALAPLPETTQKTAPAEEITTCAAADLGPKMQCSVCQWIYDPAQGEPLQDVAPGTPWSDVPDNFLCPECSLGKDVFDVLATEAK
;
A
#
# COMPACT_ATOMS: atom_id res chain seq x y z
N MET A 1 14.17 10.68 -4.77
CA MET A 1 13.84 11.03 -3.37
C MET A 1 13.98 9.77 -2.54
N ALA A 2 14.80 9.75 -1.50
CA ALA A 2 15.00 8.54 -0.69
C ALA A 2 14.03 8.53 0.50
N VAL A 3 13.35 7.41 0.72
CA VAL A 3 12.46 7.17 1.87
C VAL A 3 13.09 6.10 2.73
N LYS A 4 13.12 6.31 4.05
CA LYS A 4 13.54 5.31 5.02
C LYS A 4 12.49 5.17 6.09
N ILE A 5 12.26 3.93 6.52
CA ILE A 5 11.24 3.58 7.50
C ILE A 5 11.95 2.91 8.67
N PHE A 6 11.64 3.35 9.88
CA PHE A 6 12.23 2.82 11.11
C PHE A 6 11.14 2.50 12.13
N ASN A 7 11.32 1.39 12.84
CA ASN A 7 10.56 1.11 14.04
C ASN A 7 11.42 1.49 15.24
N VAL A 8 11.05 2.55 15.95
CA VAL A 8 11.83 3.08 17.10
C VAL A 8 12.04 2.03 18.21
N ALA A 9 11.22 0.98 18.27
CA ALA A 9 11.40 -0.10 19.23
C ALA A 9 12.41 -1.17 18.80
N ARG A 10 12.80 -1.22 17.52
CA ARG A 10 13.64 -2.28 16.91
C ARG A 10 14.83 -1.77 16.11
N SER A 11 15.00 -0.45 16.04
CA SER A 11 16.06 0.21 15.26
C SER A 11 16.94 1.03 16.19
N ASP A 12 18.19 1.25 15.78
CA ASP A 12 19.11 2.09 16.54
C ASP A 12 18.66 3.56 16.54
N LYS A 13 18.65 4.17 17.73
CA LYS A 13 18.16 5.54 17.92
C LYS A 13 19.04 6.57 17.19
N ASN A 14 20.35 6.37 17.21
CA ASN A 14 21.30 7.31 16.62
C ASN A 14 21.23 7.26 15.08
N GLU A 15 20.99 6.07 14.51
CA GLU A 15 20.71 5.93 13.10
C GLU A 15 19.44 6.70 12.70
N ILE A 16 18.34 6.58 13.47
CA ILE A 16 17.10 7.33 13.22
C ILE A 16 17.39 8.83 13.20
N LEU A 17 18.04 9.36 14.24
CA LEU A 17 18.36 10.79 14.37
C LEU A 17 19.28 11.28 13.24
N THR A 18 20.24 10.47 12.81
CA THR A 18 21.11 10.79 11.68
C THR A 18 20.29 10.90 10.38
N ASN A 19 19.30 10.03 10.18
CA ASN A 19 18.42 10.12 9.02
C ASN A 19 17.45 11.31 9.13
N VAL A 20 16.97 11.66 10.34
CA VAL A 20 16.20 12.91 10.55
C VAL A 20 17.04 14.12 10.16
N PHE A 21 18.30 14.18 10.57
CA PHE A 21 19.21 15.26 10.22
C PHE A 21 19.37 15.42 8.70
N ARG A 22 19.53 14.30 7.98
CA ARG A 22 19.67 14.28 6.50
C ARG A 22 18.36 14.54 5.75
N SER A 23 17.22 14.39 6.40
CA SER A 23 15.90 14.48 5.76
C SER A 23 15.38 15.91 5.71
N LYS A 24 14.65 16.24 4.64
CA LYS A 24 13.91 17.53 4.52
C LYS A 24 12.70 17.61 5.45
N GLY A 25 12.12 16.46 5.77
CA GLY A 25 10.99 16.36 6.68
C GLY A 25 10.78 14.93 7.13
N VAL A 26 9.96 14.76 8.15
CA VAL A 26 9.76 13.48 8.84
C VAL A 26 8.27 13.20 9.04
N LEU A 27 7.89 11.93 8.95
CA LEU A 27 6.57 11.50 9.36
C LEU A 27 6.75 10.66 10.62
N VAL A 28 6.03 10.99 11.69
CA VAL A 28 6.17 10.30 12.97
C VAL A 28 4.85 9.60 13.32
N GLY A 29 4.95 8.29 13.52
CA GLY A 29 3.83 7.42 13.80
C GLY A 29 3.69 7.10 15.29
N THR A 30 2.50 7.21 15.86
CA THR A 30 2.21 6.73 17.22
C THR A 30 0.77 6.27 17.37
N SER A 31 0.54 5.14 18.03
CA SER A 31 -0.80 4.73 18.44
C SER A 31 -1.18 5.35 19.78
N THR A 32 -2.49 5.42 20.04
CA THR A 32 -2.97 5.87 21.36
C THR A 32 -2.87 4.74 22.37
N MET A 33 -2.03 4.92 23.39
CA MET A 33 -1.84 4.00 24.51
C MET A 33 -2.15 4.72 25.82
N ASN A 34 -3.16 4.28 26.58
CA ASN A 34 -3.58 4.92 27.84
C ASN A 34 -3.82 6.45 27.70
N ASN A 35 -4.51 6.87 26.62
CA ASN A 35 -4.77 8.28 26.27
C ASN A 35 -3.52 9.15 26.03
N VAL A 36 -2.35 8.53 25.89
CA VAL A 36 -1.08 9.20 25.59
C VAL A 36 -0.37 8.53 24.41
N MET A 37 0.71 9.16 23.93
CA MET A 37 1.57 8.59 22.90
C MET A 37 2.49 7.51 23.49
N MET A 38 2.98 6.60 22.64
CA MET A 38 3.95 5.58 23.06
C MET A 38 5.23 6.19 23.67
N PRO A 39 5.79 5.61 24.74
CA PRO A 39 6.89 6.22 25.50
C PRO A 39 8.17 6.38 24.69
N LYS A 40 8.48 5.46 23.78
CA LYS A 40 9.66 5.57 22.90
C LYS A 40 9.54 6.73 21.92
N ILE A 41 8.34 7.00 21.42
CA ILE A 41 8.08 8.17 20.57
C ILE A 41 8.18 9.44 21.40
N ALA A 42 7.61 9.46 22.60
CA ALA A 42 7.73 10.61 23.50
C ALA A 42 9.20 10.94 23.80
N GLY A 43 10.02 9.95 24.14
CA GLY A 43 11.44 10.14 24.41
C GLY A 43 12.23 10.60 23.18
N LEU A 44 11.92 10.06 21.99
CA LEU A 44 12.55 10.49 20.74
C LEU A 44 12.20 11.95 20.43
N VAL A 45 10.94 12.36 20.59
CA VAL A 45 10.51 13.75 20.37
C VAL A 45 11.17 14.69 21.37
N GLU A 46 11.27 14.30 22.64
CA GLU A 46 11.96 15.09 23.67
C GLU A 46 13.44 15.35 23.30
N GLU A 47 14.12 14.32 22.82
CA GLU A 47 15.50 14.47 22.33
C GLU A 47 15.58 15.32 21.06
N MET A 48 14.63 15.19 20.14
CA MET A 48 14.55 16.05 18.95
C MET A 48 14.33 17.51 19.32
N THR A 49 13.56 17.80 20.37
CA THR A 49 13.39 19.15 20.93
C THR A 49 14.73 19.70 21.44
N GLY A 50 15.52 18.88 22.13
CA GLY A 50 16.87 19.25 22.61
C GLY A 50 17.88 19.47 21.48
N LEU A 51 17.82 18.65 20.42
CA LEU A 51 18.68 18.76 19.23
C LEU A 51 18.33 19.95 18.33
N ARG A 52 17.15 20.56 18.50
CA ARG A 52 16.71 21.78 17.80
C ARG A 52 16.90 21.71 16.29
N PHE A 53 16.29 20.72 15.66
CA PHE A 53 16.25 20.68 14.20
C PHE A 53 15.61 21.97 13.63
N ARG A 54 16.11 22.43 12.48
CA ARG A 54 15.67 23.66 11.81
C ARG A 54 15.37 23.40 10.35
N ASN A 55 14.42 24.16 9.82
CA ASN A 55 13.98 24.09 8.43
C ASN A 55 13.57 22.67 8.02
N LYS A 56 12.81 22.00 8.89
CA LYS A 56 12.28 20.65 8.66
C LYS A 56 10.79 20.65 8.82
N ARG A 57 10.12 19.90 7.94
CA ARG A 57 8.68 19.69 8.00
C ARG A 57 8.34 18.40 8.71
N ALA A 58 7.16 18.33 9.33
CA ALA A 58 6.69 17.11 9.96
C ALA A 58 5.21 16.84 9.71
N SER A 59 4.82 15.57 9.72
CA SER A 59 3.42 15.15 9.75
C SER A 59 3.28 14.02 10.76
N ALA A 60 2.29 14.14 11.65
CA ALA A 60 1.99 13.11 12.63
C ALA A 60 0.96 12.13 12.05
N PHE A 61 1.14 10.84 12.32
CA PHE A 61 0.15 9.84 11.94
C PHE A 61 -0.03 8.77 13.03
N GLY A 62 -1.14 8.05 12.99
CA GLY A 62 -1.37 7.00 13.96
C GLY A 62 -2.73 6.33 13.91
N SER A 63 -2.81 5.19 14.58
CA SER A 63 -4.07 4.48 14.80
C SER A 63 -4.59 4.69 16.24
N HIS A 64 -5.91 4.56 16.40
CA HIS A 64 -6.58 4.61 17.70
C HIS A 64 -7.75 3.62 17.75
N GLY A 65 -8.11 3.18 18.97
CA GLY A 65 -9.28 2.30 19.16
C GLY A 65 -10.59 3.08 19.27
N TRP A 66 -10.64 4.05 20.19
CA TRP A 66 -11.86 4.78 20.57
C TRP A 66 -11.67 6.30 20.50
N SER A 67 -11.29 6.95 21.60
CA SER A 67 -11.17 8.41 21.70
C SER A 67 -9.92 8.96 20.99
N GLY A 68 -8.83 8.18 20.96
CA GLY A 68 -7.58 8.61 20.35
C GLY A 68 -6.88 9.73 21.13
N GLY A 69 -6.33 10.71 20.41
CA GLY A 69 -5.69 11.90 20.97
C GLY A 69 -4.15 11.88 21.01
N ALA A 70 -3.52 10.71 20.83
CA ALA A 70 -2.05 10.64 20.81
C ALA A 70 -1.43 11.34 19.59
N VAL A 71 -2.11 11.31 18.43
CA VAL A 71 -1.63 11.94 17.19
C VAL A 71 -1.63 13.46 17.32
N ASP A 72 -2.69 14.04 17.89
CA ASP A 72 -2.76 15.49 18.10
C ASP A 72 -1.68 15.94 19.10
N ARG A 73 -1.52 15.19 20.20
CA ARG A 73 -0.48 15.46 21.19
C ARG A 73 0.93 15.36 20.60
N LEU A 74 1.15 14.41 19.68
CA LEU A 74 2.40 14.28 18.95
C LEU A 74 2.61 15.47 18.01
N SER A 75 1.59 15.88 17.28
CA SER A 75 1.64 17.05 16.39
C SER A 75 2.06 18.30 17.14
N THR A 76 1.45 18.58 18.29
CA THR A 76 1.82 19.73 19.14
C THR A 76 3.28 19.66 19.59
N ARG A 77 3.75 18.51 20.08
CA ARG A 77 5.14 18.38 20.54
C ARG A 77 6.16 18.50 19.41
N LEU A 78 5.83 18.04 18.20
CA LEU A 78 6.69 18.23 17.03
C LEU A 78 6.73 19.70 16.61
N GLN A 79 5.61 20.40 16.70
CA GLN A 79 5.57 21.85 16.48
C GLN A 79 6.45 22.59 17.50
N ASP A 80 6.35 22.22 18.78
CA ASP A 80 7.19 22.79 19.86
C ASP A 80 8.69 22.50 19.65
N ALA A 81 9.03 21.35 19.06
CA ALA A 81 10.40 20.99 18.68
C ALA A 81 10.95 21.84 17.50
N GLY A 82 10.11 22.65 16.85
CA GLY A 82 10.49 23.56 15.77
C GLY A 82 10.29 22.99 14.36
N PHE A 83 9.45 21.97 14.20
CA PHE A 83 9.06 21.46 12.90
C PHE A 83 7.86 22.22 12.34
N GLU A 84 7.86 22.44 11.02
CA GLU A 84 6.70 22.97 10.29
C GLU A 84 5.69 21.82 10.06
N MET A 85 4.55 21.89 10.73
CA MET A 85 3.56 20.81 10.70
C MET A 85 2.67 20.84 9.45
N SER A 86 2.51 19.68 8.81
CA SER A 86 1.50 19.41 7.77
C SER A 86 0.31 18.64 8.35
N LEU A 87 -0.71 18.34 7.53
CA LEU A 87 -1.90 17.63 8.02
C LEU A 87 -1.53 16.30 8.70
N SER A 88 -2.27 15.97 9.76
CA SER A 88 -2.11 14.73 10.50
C SER A 88 -3.05 13.66 9.98
N LEU A 89 -2.59 12.40 9.95
CA LEU A 89 -3.37 11.26 9.46
C LEU A 89 -3.79 10.37 10.63
N LYS A 90 -5.09 10.06 10.72
CA LYS A 90 -5.66 9.22 11.79
C LYS A 90 -6.43 8.06 11.16
N ALA A 91 -6.15 6.85 11.62
CA ALA A 91 -6.93 5.66 11.28
C ALA A 91 -7.54 5.04 12.54
N LYS A 92 -8.69 4.39 12.42
CA LYS A 92 -9.32 3.67 13.51
C LYS A 92 -9.01 2.18 13.38
N TRP A 93 -8.59 1.54 14.48
CA TRP A 93 -8.20 0.13 14.51
C TRP A 93 -7.14 -0.24 13.45
N ARG A 94 -7.20 -1.47 12.94
CA ARG A 94 -6.39 -1.93 11.82
C ARG A 94 -7.01 -1.35 10.54
N PRO A 95 -6.25 -0.64 9.70
CA PRO A 95 -6.77 -0.09 8.46
C PRO A 95 -7.16 -1.20 7.49
N ASP A 96 -8.32 -1.03 6.86
CA ASP A 96 -8.81 -1.81 5.73
C ASP A 96 -8.21 -1.30 4.41
N LEU A 97 -8.63 -1.86 3.28
CA LEU A 97 -8.13 -1.49 1.95
C LEU A 97 -8.39 0.00 1.64
N ASP A 98 -9.55 0.51 2.01
CA ASP A 98 -9.94 1.90 1.77
C ASP A 98 -9.13 2.87 2.65
N ALA A 99 -8.96 2.56 3.93
CA ALA A 99 -8.12 3.35 4.82
C ALA A 99 -6.65 3.30 4.40
N LEU A 100 -6.16 2.19 3.84
CA LEU A 100 -4.82 2.10 3.28
C LEU A 100 -4.67 3.01 2.05
N GLU A 101 -5.69 3.14 1.21
CA GLU A 101 -5.63 4.06 0.07
C GLU A 101 -5.59 5.53 0.53
N LEU A 102 -6.36 5.89 1.56
CA LEU A 102 -6.23 7.21 2.21
C LEU A 102 -4.82 7.46 2.76
N CYS A 103 -4.20 6.45 3.37
CA CYS A 103 -2.81 6.55 3.85
C CYS A 103 -1.83 6.78 2.69
N ARG A 104 -2.02 6.08 1.55
CA ARG A 104 -1.20 6.26 0.35
C ARG A 104 -1.39 7.65 -0.23
N GLN A 105 -2.62 8.13 -0.30
CA GLN A 105 -2.95 9.45 -0.83
C GLN A 105 -2.34 10.56 0.01
N HIS A 106 -2.41 10.45 1.34
CA HIS A 106 -1.69 11.33 2.26
C HIS A 106 -0.18 11.37 1.97
N GLY A 107 0.43 10.22 1.71
CA GLY A 107 1.84 10.15 1.28
C GLY A 107 2.12 10.90 -0.03
N ARG A 108 1.22 10.78 -1.03
CA ARG A 108 1.31 11.52 -2.30
C ARG A 108 1.22 13.04 -2.08
N ASP A 109 0.30 13.47 -1.22
CA ASP A 109 0.09 14.90 -0.95
C ASP A 109 1.26 15.52 -0.19
N ILE A 110 1.82 14.81 0.79
CA ILE A 110 3.05 15.23 1.48
C ILE A 110 4.24 15.31 0.50
N ALA A 111 4.36 14.35 -0.41
CA ALA A 111 5.42 14.36 -1.41
C ALA A 111 5.32 15.58 -2.34
N ARG A 112 4.10 15.97 -2.74
CA ARG A 112 3.81 17.17 -3.53
C ARG A 112 4.12 18.45 -2.76
N GLN A 113 3.61 18.58 -1.54
CA GLN A 113 3.80 19.77 -0.72
C GLN A 113 5.28 20.02 -0.40
N TRP A 114 6.07 18.97 -0.20
CA TRP A 114 7.47 19.08 0.21
C TRP A 114 8.45 18.93 -0.95
N ALA A 115 7.98 18.94 -2.20
CA ALA A 115 8.85 18.88 -3.38
C ALA A 115 9.75 20.13 -3.44
N LEU A 116 11.05 19.93 -3.71
CA LEU A 116 12.05 21.01 -3.79
C LEU A 116 12.08 21.69 -5.17
N ALA A 117 11.72 20.92 -6.18
CA ALA A 117 11.53 21.37 -7.56
C ALA A 117 10.08 21.03 -7.94
N PRO A 118 9.48 21.72 -8.92
CA PRO A 118 8.20 21.30 -9.47
C PRO A 118 8.33 19.84 -9.86
N LEU A 119 7.47 19.00 -9.27
CA LEU A 119 7.32 17.63 -9.73
C LEU A 119 6.93 17.73 -11.21
N PRO A 120 7.43 16.84 -12.08
CA PRO A 120 6.83 16.71 -13.39
C PRO A 120 5.35 16.52 -13.15
N GLU A 121 4.53 17.46 -13.62
CA GLU A 121 3.10 17.32 -13.57
C GLU A 121 2.80 16.07 -14.38
N THR A 122 2.60 14.94 -13.69
CA THR A 122 1.59 14.01 -14.15
C THR A 122 0.32 14.83 -14.14
N THR A 123 0.06 15.48 -15.28
CA THR A 123 -1.28 15.59 -15.80
C THR A 123 -1.97 14.32 -15.37
N GLN A 124 -2.99 14.49 -14.55
CA GLN A 124 -3.98 13.46 -14.40
C GLN A 124 -4.52 13.25 -15.82
N LYS A 125 -3.86 12.38 -16.59
CA LYS A 125 -4.60 11.30 -17.18
C LYS A 125 -5.21 10.66 -15.95
N THR A 126 -6.45 11.05 -15.64
CA THR A 126 -7.46 10.09 -15.23
C THR A 126 -7.05 8.83 -15.95
N ALA A 127 -6.47 7.86 -15.25
CA ALA A 127 -6.45 6.55 -15.85
C ALA A 127 -7.93 6.36 -16.20
N PRO A 128 -8.30 6.23 -17.49
CA PRO A 128 -9.48 5.45 -17.73
C PRO A 128 -9.23 4.18 -16.91
N ALA A 129 -10.24 3.74 -16.15
CA ALA A 129 -10.29 2.36 -15.69
C ALA A 129 -9.57 1.52 -16.75
N GLU A 130 -8.46 0.87 -16.38
CA GLU A 130 -7.55 0.23 -17.33
C GLU A 130 -8.39 -0.44 -18.41
N GLU A 131 -8.48 0.24 -19.56
CA GLU A 131 -8.97 -0.33 -20.78
C GLU A 131 -7.91 -1.35 -21.09
N ILE A 132 -8.21 -2.59 -20.68
CA ILE A 132 -7.89 -3.81 -21.39
C ILE A 132 -7.78 -3.39 -22.85
N THR A 133 -6.57 -3.46 -23.38
CA THR A 133 -6.33 -3.22 -24.78
C THR A 133 -7.16 -4.27 -25.50
N THR A 134 -8.33 -3.88 -25.98
CA THR A 134 -9.15 -4.66 -26.89
C THR A 134 -8.40 -4.71 -28.21
N CYS A 135 -7.47 -5.65 -28.32
CA CYS A 135 -7.15 -6.27 -29.58
C CYS A 135 -8.13 -7.43 -29.73
N ALA A 136 -9.20 -7.17 -30.47
CA ALA A 136 -10.20 -8.12 -30.94
C ALA A 136 -10.86 -8.99 -29.84
N ALA A 137 -12.10 -8.64 -29.51
CA ALA A 137 -13.03 -9.60 -28.94
C ALA A 137 -13.11 -10.85 -29.82
N ALA A 138 -12.47 -11.92 -29.38
CA ALA A 138 -12.98 -13.25 -29.59
C ALA A 138 -13.58 -13.66 -28.24
N ASP A 139 -14.88 -13.89 -28.19
CA ASP A 139 -15.57 -14.43 -27.01
C ASP A 139 -15.01 -15.83 -26.70
N LEU A 140 -13.91 -15.91 -25.95
CA LEU A 140 -13.14 -17.13 -25.71
C LEU A 140 -13.72 -18.04 -24.62
N GLY A 141 -15.00 -17.88 -24.30
CA GLY A 141 -15.71 -18.69 -23.31
C GLY A 141 -15.39 -18.34 -21.85
N PRO A 142 -16.05 -19.02 -20.90
CA PRO A 142 -15.89 -18.71 -19.48
C PRO A 142 -14.53 -19.19 -18.94
N LYS A 143 -14.02 -18.48 -17.93
CA LYS A 143 -12.85 -18.92 -17.15
C LYS A 143 -13.22 -20.17 -16.36
N MET A 144 -12.27 -21.07 -16.17
CA MET A 144 -12.49 -22.32 -15.43
C MET A 144 -11.62 -22.32 -14.18
N GLN A 145 -12.11 -22.87 -13.07
CA GLN A 145 -11.39 -22.98 -11.82
C GLN A 145 -11.25 -24.45 -11.42
N CYS A 146 -10.04 -24.88 -11.09
CA CYS A 146 -9.83 -26.19 -10.49
C CYS A 146 -10.48 -26.23 -9.10
N SER A 147 -11.39 -27.18 -8.86
CA SER A 147 -12.06 -27.40 -7.57
C SER A 147 -11.09 -27.78 -6.44
N VAL A 148 -9.92 -28.35 -6.77
CA VAL A 148 -8.97 -28.89 -5.78
C VAL A 148 -7.96 -27.84 -5.30
N CYS A 149 -7.37 -27.08 -6.21
CA CYS A 149 -6.32 -26.10 -5.89
C CYS A 149 -6.70 -24.63 -6.16
N GLN A 150 -7.92 -24.38 -6.68
CA GLN A 150 -8.43 -23.06 -7.01
C GLN A 150 -7.64 -22.31 -8.10
N TRP A 151 -6.80 -23.01 -8.87
CA TRP A 151 -6.13 -22.44 -10.01
C TRP A 151 -7.13 -22.08 -11.11
N ILE A 152 -6.98 -20.89 -11.71
CA ILE A 152 -7.91 -20.34 -12.71
C ILE A 152 -7.28 -20.42 -14.10
N TYR A 153 -7.92 -21.18 -14.99
CA TYR A 153 -7.63 -21.17 -16.40
C TYR A 153 -8.24 -19.93 -17.06
N ASP A 154 -7.38 -19.09 -17.64
CA ASP A 154 -7.78 -17.96 -18.48
C ASP A 154 -7.58 -18.33 -19.96
N PRO A 155 -8.66 -18.45 -20.77
CA PRO A 155 -8.57 -18.75 -22.20
C PRO A 155 -7.67 -17.78 -22.97
N ALA A 156 -7.57 -16.52 -22.53
CA ALA A 156 -6.71 -15.53 -23.18
C ALA A 156 -5.22 -15.80 -22.98
N GLN A 157 -4.85 -16.42 -21.85
CA GLN A 157 -3.46 -16.78 -21.55
C GLN A 157 -3.12 -18.20 -22.04
N GLY A 158 -4.11 -19.10 -22.06
CA GLY A 158 -3.86 -20.52 -22.35
C GLY A 158 -2.92 -21.14 -21.32
N GLU A 159 -2.21 -22.20 -21.71
CA GLU A 159 -1.13 -22.80 -20.94
C GLU A 159 -0.04 -23.31 -21.89
N PRO A 160 0.90 -22.43 -22.32
CA PRO A 160 1.91 -22.77 -23.32
C PRO A 160 2.85 -23.90 -22.91
N LEU A 161 2.98 -24.20 -21.61
CA LEU A 161 3.82 -25.29 -21.11
C LEU A 161 3.23 -26.68 -21.33
N GLN A 162 1.93 -26.76 -21.64
CA GLN A 162 1.21 -28.00 -21.91
C GLN A 162 0.57 -28.01 -23.30
N ASP A 163 1.18 -27.28 -24.24
CA ASP A 163 0.74 -27.16 -25.63
C ASP A 163 -0.66 -26.55 -25.81
N VAL A 164 -1.15 -25.80 -24.82
CA VAL A 164 -2.40 -25.03 -24.93
C VAL A 164 -2.06 -23.60 -25.32
N ALA A 165 -2.27 -23.26 -26.59
CA ALA A 165 -1.95 -21.94 -27.10
C ALA A 165 -2.79 -20.84 -26.40
N PRO A 166 -2.23 -19.63 -26.21
CA PRO A 166 -3.01 -18.47 -25.77
C PRO A 166 -4.17 -18.22 -26.74
N GLY A 167 -5.38 -18.06 -26.21
CA GLY A 167 -6.61 -17.94 -27.01
C GLY A 167 -7.31 -19.27 -27.30
N THR A 168 -7.08 -20.32 -26.49
CA THR A 168 -7.79 -21.60 -26.63
C THR A 168 -8.99 -21.64 -25.66
N PRO A 169 -10.26 -21.75 -26.14
CA PRO A 169 -11.41 -21.90 -25.27
C PRO A 169 -11.36 -23.26 -24.55
N TRP A 170 -12.02 -23.38 -23.39
CA TRP A 170 -12.01 -24.64 -22.62
C TRP A 170 -12.53 -25.86 -23.40
N SER A 171 -13.40 -25.66 -24.40
CA SER A 171 -13.87 -26.72 -25.30
C SER A 171 -12.74 -27.37 -26.08
N ASP A 172 -11.72 -26.60 -26.45
CA ASP A 172 -10.63 -27.01 -27.33
C ASP A 172 -9.37 -27.43 -26.55
N VAL A 173 -9.39 -27.28 -25.23
CA VAL A 173 -8.34 -27.79 -24.34
C VAL A 173 -8.34 -29.33 -24.39
N PRO A 174 -7.21 -29.99 -24.69
CA PRO A 174 -7.13 -31.45 -24.76
C PRO A 174 -7.56 -32.14 -23.45
N ASP A 175 -8.15 -33.34 -23.54
CA ASP A 175 -8.53 -34.12 -22.36
C ASP A 175 -7.33 -34.56 -21.50
N ASN A 176 -6.12 -34.54 -22.08
CA ASN A 176 -4.87 -34.81 -21.38
C ASN A 176 -4.31 -33.57 -20.64
N PHE A 177 -5.07 -32.46 -20.58
CA PHE A 177 -4.69 -31.29 -19.82
C PHE A 177 -4.66 -31.59 -18.32
N LEU A 178 -3.58 -31.18 -17.66
CA LEU A 178 -3.36 -31.37 -16.23
C LEU A 178 -3.19 -30.01 -15.57
N CYS A 179 -3.97 -29.71 -14.54
CA CYS A 179 -3.80 -28.46 -13.80
C CYS A 179 -2.33 -28.29 -13.35
N PRO A 180 -1.67 -27.15 -13.63
CA PRO A 180 -0.25 -26.96 -13.34
C PRO A 180 0.07 -27.00 -11.84
N GLU A 181 -0.90 -26.68 -10.98
CA GLU A 181 -0.71 -26.67 -9.53
C GLU A 181 -0.95 -28.04 -8.87
N CYS A 182 -1.93 -28.82 -9.34
CA CYS A 182 -2.31 -30.07 -8.69
C CYS A 182 -2.16 -31.33 -9.55
N SER A 183 -1.79 -31.18 -10.82
CA SER A 183 -1.60 -32.26 -11.79
C SER A 183 -2.83 -33.18 -11.96
N LEU A 184 -4.02 -32.69 -11.62
CA LEU A 184 -5.29 -33.37 -11.86
C LEU A 184 -5.85 -33.00 -13.23
N GLY A 185 -6.62 -33.92 -13.81
CA GLY A 185 -7.15 -33.80 -15.16
C GLY A 185 -8.17 -32.67 -15.35
N LYS A 186 -8.64 -32.54 -16.59
CA LYS A 186 -9.68 -31.58 -16.99
C LYS A 186 -11.02 -31.78 -16.24
N ASP A 187 -11.24 -32.96 -15.66
CA ASP A 187 -12.47 -33.38 -14.98
C ASP A 187 -12.76 -32.62 -13.68
N VAL A 188 -11.74 -32.06 -13.03
CA VAL A 188 -11.90 -31.36 -11.74
C VAL A 188 -12.15 -29.85 -11.87
N PHE A 189 -12.38 -29.35 -13.08
CA PHE A 189 -12.55 -27.92 -13.34
C PHE A 189 -14.03 -27.50 -13.41
N ASP A 190 -14.36 -26.45 -12.65
CA ASP A 190 -15.67 -25.81 -12.59
C ASP A 190 -15.68 -24.49 -13.35
N VAL A 191 -16.85 -24.09 -13.86
CA VAL A 191 -17.02 -22.81 -14.57
C VAL A 191 -17.04 -21.65 -13.57
N LEU A 192 -16.11 -20.70 -13.71
CA LEU A 192 -16.17 -19.41 -13.03
C LEU A 192 -17.16 -18.52 -13.78
N ALA A 193 -18.44 -18.66 -13.44
CA ALA A 193 -19.49 -17.80 -13.97
C ALA A 193 -19.23 -16.36 -13.49
N THR A 194 -18.80 -15.49 -14.39
CA THR A 194 -18.88 -14.04 -14.22
C THR A 194 -20.34 -13.62 -14.39
N GLU A 195 -21.18 -13.94 -13.41
CA GLU A 195 -22.53 -13.39 -13.35
C GLU A 195 -22.45 -12.00 -12.70
N ALA A 196 -22.44 -11.00 -13.58
CA ALA A 196 -22.78 -9.63 -13.22
C ALA A 196 -24.24 -9.59 -12.76
N LYS A 197 -24.47 -9.22 -11.50
CA LYS A 197 -25.70 -8.60 -11.04
C LYS A 197 -25.48 -7.65 -9.87
#